data_AF-A0A9B7CYN7-F1
#
_entry.id   AF-A0A9B7CYN7-F1
#
_cell.length_a   1.000
_cell.length_b   1.000
_cell.length_c   1.000
_cell.angle_alpha   90.00
_cell.angle_beta   90.00
_cell.angle_gamma   90.00
#
_symmetry.space_group_name_H-M   'P 1'
#
loop_
_entity.id
_entity.type
_entity.pdbx_description
1 polymer ?
#
loop_
_entity_poly.entity_id
_entity_poly.type
_entity_poly.pdbx_seq_one_letter_code
_entity_poly.pdbx_strand_id
1 'polypeptide(L)'
;MDLSVAVLTTYIKGIKKQLTETDTEKQDRIVILEALSATGLRSIRYAKEVKGIKQIIANDISAKAVESIKNNIQHNGVENLIKPSHEDATLLMYQSKKDKFNVIDLDPYGCPTMFLDGAVQCVSDDGLLMITATDMAVLAGNSPETCFLKYGAISLKSKACHEMALRILLQSIASHAGRYGRYIVPVLSISADFYIRVFVKVFSSQIKCKENATKIGMVYQCTGCESINTQPLCYKKPTGGYKLASLPYVDQLCKICQHRQHEGGPIWLGPLHDQHFVSNLLCNLNEMKLATLKRIEGVLNVIREELDVPLYYTLSRLMSIIKCITPSMLTFRSALLNAGYCVSYSHACKTSVKTDAPNEVIWDIVRAWEKNNSVKRNKLPSDSPAIRILKTPTTTNVSFDIHPLANPLSRQNKLTRFQQNPTINWGPGTRARTRIDLENGVENSKKIRNQNKNSRKEKP
;
A
#
# COMPACT_ATOMS: atom_id res chain seq x y z
N MET A 1 3.26 -11.16 8.97
CA MET A 1 2.50 -12.17 9.74
C MET A 1 2.02 -11.61 11.08
N ASP A 2 2.88 -11.05 11.95
CA ASP A 2 2.45 -10.38 13.20
C ASP A 2 1.36 -9.32 12.97
N LEU A 3 1.53 -8.49 11.93
CA LEU A 3 0.52 -7.50 11.56
C LEU A 3 -0.84 -8.13 11.21
N SER A 4 -0.84 -9.28 10.51
CA SER A 4 -2.09 -9.98 10.19
C SER A 4 -2.78 -10.50 11.44
N VAL A 5 -2.02 -11.06 12.39
CA VAL A 5 -2.53 -11.48 13.71
C VAL A 5 -3.15 -10.30 14.45
N ALA A 6 -2.47 -9.14 14.44
CA ALA A 6 -2.93 -7.95 15.14
C ALA A 6 -4.23 -7.38 14.54
N VAL A 7 -4.28 -7.27 13.20
CA VAL A 7 -5.48 -6.83 12.47
C VAL A 7 -6.63 -7.80 12.71
N LEU A 8 -6.38 -9.11 12.60
CA LEU A 8 -7.40 -10.15 12.79
C LEU A 8 -7.96 -10.13 14.21
N THR A 9 -7.10 -10.00 15.23
CA THR A 9 -7.52 -9.90 16.63
C THR A 9 -8.41 -8.67 16.85
N THR A 10 -8.03 -7.52 16.29
CA THR A 10 -8.80 -6.27 16.39
C THR A 10 -10.14 -6.37 15.66
N TYR A 11 -10.16 -6.99 14.48
CA TYR A 11 -11.37 -7.24 13.70
C TYR A 11 -12.36 -8.13 14.46
N ILE A 12 -11.91 -9.26 15.02
CA ILE A 12 -12.77 -10.18 15.78
C ILE A 12 -13.31 -9.50 17.05
N LYS A 13 -12.48 -8.72 17.76
CA LYS A 13 -12.93 -7.92 18.91
C LYS A 13 -14.00 -6.88 18.50
N GLY A 14 -13.82 -6.23 17.36
CA GLY A 14 -14.77 -5.28 16.82
C GLY A 14 -16.14 -5.90 16.56
N ILE A 15 -16.18 -7.10 15.98
CA ILE A 15 -17.43 -7.86 15.77
C ILE A 15 -18.09 -8.19 17.11
N LYS A 16 -17.33 -8.65 18.11
CA LYS A 16 -17.87 -8.97 19.43
C LYS A 16 -18.52 -7.77 20.13
N LYS A 17 -17.94 -6.58 19.99
CA LYS A 17 -18.48 -5.34 20.57
C LYS A 17 -19.79 -4.88 19.90
N GLN A 18 -20.02 -5.26 18.64
CA GLN A 18 -21.26 -4.94 17.92
C GLN A 18 -22.40 -5.92 18.22
N LEU A 19 -22.09 -7.13 18.69
CA LEU A 19 -23.06 -8.21 18.94
C LEU A 19 -23.70 -8.20 20.34
N THR A 20 -23.50 -7.17 21.16
CA THR A 20 -23.89 -7.18 22.58
C THR A 20 -25.34 -6.76 22.90
N GLU A 21 -26.32 -6.84 21.99
CA GLU A 21 -27.73 -6.58 22.38
C GLU A 21 -28.77 -7.65 21.99
N THR A 22 -28.56 -8.59 21.06
CA THR A 22 -29.62 -9.60 20.75
C THR A 22 -29.20 -10.97 20.19
N ASP A 23 -27.95 -11.27 19.84
CA ASP A 23 -27.59 -12.52 19.14
C ASP A 23 -26.43 -13.29 19.83
N THR A 24 -26.71 -13.96 20.94
CA THR A 24 -25.76 -14.85 21.63
C THR A 24 -25.39 -16.12 20.83
N GLU A 25 -26.11 -16.45 19.76
CA GLU A 25 -25.81 -17.61 18.90
C GLU A 25 -24.75 -17.37 17.80
N LYS A 26 -24.38 -16.11 17.53
CA LYS A 26 -23.36 -15.75 16.52
C LYS A 26 -21.93 -15.66 17.08
N GLN A 27 -21.76 -15.87 18.38
CA GLN A 27 -20.50 -15.59 19.08
C GLN A 27 -19.29 -16.47 18.69
N ASP A 28 -19.51 -17.62 18.02
CA ASP A 28 -18.46 -18.63 17.72
C ASP A 28 -18.40 -19.09 16.25
N ARG A 29 -18.38 -18.18 15.26
CA ARG A 29 -18.42 -18.58 13.83
C ARG A 29 -17.38 -17.96 12.90
N ILE A 30 -16.25 -17.42 13.38
CA ILE A 30 -15.24 -16.89 12.45
C ILE A 30 -14.54 -18.05 11.72
N VAL A 31 -14.84 -18.18 10.43
CA VAL A 31 -14.17 -19.11 9.51
C VAL A 31 -13.18 -18.33 8.65
N ILE A 32 -11.93 -18.80 8.60
CA ILE A 32 -10.83 -18.18 7.88
C ILE A 32 -10.38 -19.09 6.73
N LEU A 33 -10.11 -18.51 5.58
CA LEU A 33 -9.42 -19.18 4.48
C LEU A 33 -8.01 -18.60 4.31
N GLU A 34 -6.98 -19.44 4.49
CA GLU A 34 -5.63 -19.15 3.97
C GLU A 34 -5.50 -19.84 2.60
N ALA A 35 -5.70 -19.07 1.53
CA ALA A 35 -5.88 -19.65 0.20
C ALA A 35 -4.60 -20.24 -0.40
N LEU A 36 -3.43 -19.70 -0.01
CA LEU A 36 -2.09 -20.14 -0.43
C LEU A 36 -1.21 -20.32 0.81
N SER A 37 -1.28 -21.50 1.42
CA SER A 37 -0.76 -21.75 2.76
C SER A 37 0.71 -22.16 2.82
N ALA A 38 1.28 -22.72 1.74
CA ALA A 38 2.60 -23.32 1.72
C ALA A 38 2.82 -24.29 2.89
N THR A 39 3.52 -23.88 3.95
CA THR A 39 3.76 -24.72 5.15
C THR A 39 2.63 -24.64 6.18
N GLY A 40 1.64 -23.75 6.01
CA GLY A 40 0.54 -23.52 6.95
C GLY A 40 0.92 -22.62 8.13
N LEU A 41 2.08 -21.95 8.06
CA LEU A 41 2.62 -21.17 9.18
C LEU A 41 1.68 -20.04 9.63
N ARG A 42 0.99 -19.36 8.70
CA ARG A 42 0.05 -18.29 9.09
C ARG A 42 -1.18 -18.88 9.77
N SER A 43 -1.78 -19.94 9.21
CA SER A 43 -2.89 -20.67 9.83
C SER A 43 -2.57 -21.14 11.24
N ILE A 44 -1.37 -21.68 11.47
CA ILE A 44 -0.93 -22.11 12.82
C ILE A 44 -0.86 -20.93 13.78
N ARG A 45 -0.31 -19.80 13.33
CA ARG A 45 -0.26 -18.59 14.15
C ARG A 45 -1.63 -18.01 14.41
N TYR A 46 -2.52 -18.00 13.42
CA TYR A 46 -3.91 -17.60 13.61
C TYR A 46 -4.59 -18.49 14.66
N ALA A 47 -4.44 -19.82 14.58
CA ALA A 47 -5.00 -20.75 15.56
C ALA A 47 -4.46 -20.55 16.98
N LYS A 48 -3.16 -20.25 17.13
CA LYS A 48 -2.50 -20.13 18.45
C LYS A 48 -2.64 -18.74 19.09
N GLU A 49 -2.60 -17.69 18.28
CA GLU A 49 -2.46 -16.32 18.76
C GLU A 49 -3.79 -15.55 18.75
N VAL A 50 -4.81 -16.04 18.02
CA VAL A 50 -6.09 -15.34 17.87
C VAL A 50 -7.23 -16.16 18.46
N LYS A 51 -7.97 -15.55 19.39
CA LYS A 51 -9.14 -16.16 20.04
C LYS A 51 -10.43 -15.92 19.23
N GLY A 52 -11.38 -16.84 19.34
CA GLY A 52 -12.71 -16.71 18.71
C GLY A 52 -12.78 -17.19 17.26
N ILE A 53 -11.79 -17.99 16.82
CA ILE A 53 -11.80 -18.65 15.52
C ILE A 53 -12.50 -20.00 15.67
N LYS A 54 -13.45 -20.28 14.77
CA LYS A 54 -14.13 -21.58 14.69
C LYS A 54 -13.32 -22.58 13.88
N GLN A 55 -12.86 -22.14 12.70
CA GLN A 55 -12.17 -23.01 11.76
C GLN A 55 -11.28 -22.19 10.82
N ILE A 56 -10.15 -22.77 10.45
CA ILE A 56 -9.22 -22.25 9.44
C ILE A 56 -9.07 -23.30 8.36
N ILE A 57 -9.30 -22.93 7.11
CA ILE A 57 -8.98 -23.76 5.95
C ILE A 57 -7.60 -23.34 5.44
N ALA A 58 -6.63 -24.24 5.59
CA ALA A 58 -5.27 -24.06 5.09
C ALA A 58 -5.14 -24.78 3.74
N ASN A 59 -5.24 -24.03 2.64
CA ASN A 59 -5.24 -24.57 1.28
C ASN A 59 -3.90 -24.38 0.57
N ASP A 60 -3.47 -25.39 -0.20
CA ASP A 60 -2.40 -25.25 -1.18
C ASP A 60 -2.63 -26.19 -2.37
N ILE A 61 -2.16 -25.79 -3.57
CA ILE A 61 -2.25 -26.60 -4.79
C ILE A 61 -1.19 -27.72 -4.83
N SER A 62 -0.13 -27.62 -4.02
CA SER A 62 0.94 -28.61 -3.97
C SER A 62 0.64 -29.68 -2.92
N ALA A 63 0.52 -30.94 -3.34
CA ALA A 63 0.36 -32.07 -2.42
C ALA A 63 1.43 -32.13 -1.32
N LYS A 64 2.69 -31.79 -1.64
CA LYS A 64 3.80 -31.72 -0.66
C LYS A 64 3.63 -30.60 0.35
N ALA A 65 3.07 -29.46 -0.08
CA ALA A 65 2.73 -28.36 0.81
C ALA A 65 1.62 -28.80 1.77
N VAL A 66 0.59 -29.48 1.27
CA VAL A 66 -0.51 -30.02 2.10
C VAL A 66 -0.03 -31.07 3.10
N GLU A 67 0.91 -31.93 2.73
CA GLU A 67 1.57 -32.84 3.66
C GLU A 67 2.34 -32.06 4.76
N SER A 68 3.07 -31.02 4.38
CA SER A 68 3.74 -30.14 5.34
C SER A 68 2.76 -29.44 6.28
N ILE A 69 1.61 -28.99 5.76
CA ILE A 69 0.52 -28.41 6.56
C ILE A 69 0.02 -29.44 7.57
N LYS A 70 -0.29 -30.67 7.15
CA LYS A 70 -0.76 -31.74 8.05
C LYS A 70 0.23 -32.01 9.18
N ASN A 71 1.51 -32.16 8.85
CA ASN A 71 2.57 -32.41 9.84
C ASN A 71 2.71 -31.23 10.81
N ASN A 72 2.66 -30.00 10.31
CA ASN A 72 2.78 -28.81 11.15
C ASN A 72 1.54 -28.59 12.03
N ILE A 73 0.33 -28.94 11.57
CA ILE A 73 -0.88 -28.91 12.39
C ILE A 73 -0.72 -29.86 13.58
N GLN A 74 -0.33 -31.11 13.32
CA GLN A 74 -0.12 -32.13 14.36
C GLN A 74 0.97 -31.70 15.35
N HIS A 75 2.11 -31.25 14.83
CA HIS A 75 3.22 -30.77 15.65
C HIS A 75 2.82 -29.62 16.59
N ASN A 76 1.83 -28.82 16.21
CA ASN A 76 1.40 -27.66 16.95
C ASN A 76 0.14 -27.88 17.80
N GLY A 77 -0.50 -29.05 17.73
CA GLY A 77 -1.69 -29.40 18.53
C GLY A 77 -2.93 -28.55 18.18
N VAL A 78 -3.14 -28.26 16.90
CA VAL A 78 -4.22 -27.36 16.40
C VAL A 78 -5.16 -28.04 15.40
N GLU A 79 -5.24 -29.38 15.44
CA GLU A 79 -6.06 -30.23 14.57
C GLU A 79 -7.55 -29.92 14.69
N ASN A 80 -7.98 -29.45 15.86
CA ASN A 80 -9.37 -29.08 16.12
C ASN A 80 -9.80 -27.77 15.42
N LEU A 81 -8.84 -26.92 15.03
CA LEU A 81 -9.12 -25.61 14.42
C LEU A 81 -8.77 -25.55 12.94
N ILE A 82 -7.72 -26.26 12.50
CA ILE A 82 -7.20 -26.13 11.14
C ILE A 82 -7.56 -27.37 10.31
N LYS A 83 -8.24 -27.14 9.18
CA LYS A 83 -8.52 -28.15 8.16
C LYS A 83 -7.57 -27.96 6.97
N PRO A 84 -6.69 -28.93 6.66
CA PRO A 84 -5.88 -28.89 5.44
C PRO A 84 -6.77 -29.12 4.20
N SER A 85 -6.46 -28.43 3.10
CA SER A 85 -7.15 -28.54 1.81
C SER A 85 -6.14 -28.63 0.66
N HIS A 86 -6.41 -29.51 -0.31
CA HIS A 86 -5.61 -29.69 -1.52
C HIS A 86 -6.43 -29.34 -2.75
N GLU A 87 -6.54 -28.06 -3.05
CA GLU A 87 -7.33 -27.56 -4.17
C GLU A 87 -6.66 -26.36 -4.83
N ASP A 88 -7.04 -26.07 -6.08
CA ASP A 88 -6.78 -24.77 -6.67
C ASP A 88 -7.53 -23.69 -5.87
N ALA A 89 -6.80 -22.66 -5.42
CA ALA A 89 -7.37 -21.61 -4.57
C ALA A 89 -8.57 -20.91 -5.22
N THR A 90 -8.55 -20.72 -6.54
CA THR A 90 -9.64 -20.10 -7.29
C THR A 90 -10.85 -21.02 -7.27
N LEU A 91 -10.67 -22.30 -7.61
CA LEU A 91 -11.74 -23.30 -7.60
C LEU A 91 -12.41 -23.40 -6.22
N LEU A 92 -11.61 -23.52 -5.15
CA LEU A 92 -12.09 -23.58 -3.78
C LEU A 92 -12.96 -22.35 -3.45
N MET A 93 -12.49 -21.14 -3.76
CA MET A 93 -13.27 -19.92 -3.53
C MET A 93 -14.57 -19.88 -4.35
N TYR A 94 -14.57 -20.36 -5.59
CA TYR A 94 -15.78 -20.44 -6.41
C TYR A 94 -16.79 -21.47 -5.89
N GLN A 95 -16.33 -22.57 -5.29
CA GLN A 95 -17.19 -23.58 -4.65
C GLN A 95 -17.78 -23.05 -3.34
N SER A 96 -17.02 -22.28 -2.57
CA SER A 96 -17.44 -21.72 -1.26
C SER A 96 -18.29 -20.43 -1.35
N LYS A 97 -19.00 -20.20 -2.46
CA LYS A 97 -19.91 -19.03 -2.58
C LYS A 97 -21.11 -19.09 -1.63
N LYS A 98 -21.59 -20.31 -1.34
CA LYS A 98 -22.69 -20.55 -0.39
C LYS A 98 -22.16 -20.55 1.04
N ASP A 99 -21.07 -21.29 1.28
CA ASP A 99 -20.39 -21.40 2.57
C ASP A 99 -19.30 -20.34 2.69
N LYS A 100 -19.72 -19.10 2.93
CA LYS A 100 -18.82 -17.94 2.91
C LYS A 100 -17.82 -17.93 4.07
N PHE A 101 -16.65 -17.34 3.82
CA PHE A 101 -15.61 -17.10 4.82
C PHE A 101 -15.75 -15.71 5.43
N ASN A 102 -15.48 -15.57 6.73
CA ASN A 102 -15.44 -14.25 7.37
C ASN A 102 -14.14 -13.52 7.11
N VAL A 103 -13.05 -14.28 6.88
CA VAL A 103 -11.72 -13.74 6.60
C VAL A 103 -11.06 -14.56 5.50
N ILE A 104 -10.44 -13.89 4.53
CA ILE A 104 -9.64 -14.54 3.48
C ILE A 104 -8.26 -13.89 3.43
N ASP A 105 -7.20 -14.71 3.56
CA ASP A 105 -5.81 -14.29 3.36
C ASP A 105 -5.32 -14.76 1.99
N LEU A 106 -5.01 -13.79 1.12
CA LEU A 106 -4.38 -14.00 -0.18
C LEU A 106 -2.92 -13.55 -0.09
N ASP A 107 -2.00 -14.51 -0.10
CA ASP A 107 -0.55 -14.26 -0.06
C ASP A 107 0.20 -14.96 -1.21
N PRO A 108 -0.09 -14.63 -2.47
CA PRO A 108 0.57 -15.29 -3.59
C PRO A 108 1.98 -14.75 -3.81
N TYR A 109 2.81 -15.56 -4.48
CA TYR A 109 4.06 -15.08 -5.06
C TYR A 109 3.76 -14.20 -6.27
N GLY A 110 3.93 -12.88 -6.12
CA GLY A 110 3.75 -11.90 -7.19
C GLY A 110 2.41 -11.18 -7.09
N CYS A 111 1.55 -11.39 -8.08
CA CYS A 111 0.32 -10.63 -8.29
C CYS A 111 -0.91 -11.39 -7.77
N PRO A 112 -1.80 -10.76 -6.97
CA PRO A 112 -2.98 -11.42 -6.43
C PRO A 112 -4.23 -11.36 -7.31
N THR A 113 -4.18 -10.66 -8.45
CA THR A 113 -5.39 -10.28 -9.20
C THR A 113 -6.24 -11.44 -9.70
N MET A 114 -5.63 -12.58 -10.08
CA MET A 114 -6.37 -13.78 -10.53
C MET A 114 -7.27 -14.40 -9.45
N PHE A 115 -6.99 -14.12 -8.18
CA PHE A 115 -7.74 -14.65 -7.04
C PHE A 115 -8.86 -13.71 -6.58
N LEU A 116 -8.89 -12.46 -7.06
CA LEU A 116 -9.77 -11.42 -6.50
C LEU A 116 -11.24 -11.70 -6.76
N ASP A 117 -11.63 -12.15 -7.96
CA ASP A 117 -13.04 -12.42 -8.28
C ASP A 117 -13.63 -13.51 -7.37
N GLY A 118 -12.86 -14.57 -7.08
CA GLY A 118 -13.26 -15.62 -6.15
C GLY A 118 -13.39 -15.05 -4.73
N ALA A 119 -12.36 -14.34 -4.26
CA ALA A 119 -12.31 -13.84 -2.89
C ALA A 119 -13.43 -12.84 -2.56
N VAL A 120 -13.74 -11.89 -3.45
CA VAL A 120 -14.81 -10.90 -3.19
C VAL A 120 -16.20 -11.52 -3.17
N GLN A 121 -16.39 -12.68 -3.82
CA GLN A 121 -17.67 -13.40 -3.86
C GLN A 121 -17.87 -14.33 -2.66
N CYS A 122 -16.82 -15.04 -2.23
CA CYS A 122 -16.91 -15.99 -1.12
C CYS A 122 -16.65 -15.39 0.26
N VAL A 123 -16.23 -14.13 0.35
CA VAL A 123 -16.18 -13.41 1.64
C VAL A 123 -17.58 -12.99 2.11
N SER A 124 -17.87 -13.14 3.40
CA SER A 124 -19.13 -12.72 4.01
C SER A 124 -19.34 -11.20 3.89
N ASP A 125 -20.57 -10.75 4.11
CA ASP A 125 -20.76 -9.32 4.37
C ASP A 125 -20.06 -8.92 5.67
N ASP A 126 -19.54 -7.69 5.71
CA ASP A 126 -18.57 -7.20 6.70
C ASP A 126 -17.29 -8.07 6.84
N GLY A 127 -17.06 -9.00 5.91
CA GLY A 127 -15.90 -9.89 5.96
C GLY A 127 -14.59 -9.18 5.59
N LEU A 128 -13.48 -9.70 6.11
CA LEU A 128 -12.14 -9.12 5.97
C LEU A 128 -11.33 -9.84 4.89
N LEU A 129 -10.88 -9.11 3.88
CA LEU A 129 -9.86 -9.58 2.94
C LEU A 129 -8.49 -9.04 3.33
N MET A 130 -7.50 -9.92 3.41
CA MET A 130 -6.10 -9.58 3.65
C MET A 130 -5.29 -9.98 2.42
N ILE A 131 -4.75 -9.02 1.69
CA ILE A 131 -4.20 -9.26 0.35
C ILE A 131 -2.77 -8.75 0.30
N THR A 132 -1.82 -9.61 -0.06
CA THR A 132 -0.43 -9.23 -0.35
C THR A 132 -0.18 -9.16 -1.85
N ALA A 133 0.60 -8.18 -2.28
CA ALA A 133 1.26 -8.20 -3.58
C ALA A 133 2.77 -8.02 -3.39
N THR A 134 3.56 -8.89 -4.03
CA THR A 134 5.04 -8.87 -3.94
C THR A 134 5.71 -8.44 -5.24
N ASP A 135 4.94 -8.17 -6.32
CA ASP A 135 5.49 -7.76 -7.61
C ASP A 135 5.72 -6.24 -7.71
N MET A 136 6.40 -5.69 -6.70
CA MET A 136 6.68 -4.26 -6.57
C MET A 136 7.43 -3.67 -7.75
N ALA A 137 8.24 -4.45 -8.48
CA ALA A 137 8.91 -3.95 -9.69
C ALA A 137 7.90 -3.47 -10.74
N VAL A 138 6.78 -4.18 -10.90
CA VAL A 138 5.70 -3.79 -11.82
C VAL A 138 4.93 -2.59 -11.25
N LEU A 139 4.50 -2.70 -10.00
CA LEU A 139 3.71 -1.67 -9.33
C LEU A 139 4.47 -0.35 -9.09
N ALA A 140 5.80 -0.37 -9.07
CA ALA A 140 6.63 0.83 -8.90
C ALA A 140 6.96 1.54 -10.23
N GLY A 141 6.36 1.12 -11.35
CA GLY A 141 6.45 1.81 -12.63
C GLY A 141 7.59 1.37 -13.55
N ASN A 142 8.25 0.23 -13.30
CA ASN A 142 9.31 -0.24 -14.20
C ASN A 142 8.76 -0.80 -15.53
N SER A 143 7.56 -1.40 -15.49
CA SER A 143 6.92 -2.10 -16.60
C SER A 143 5.44 -1.70 -16.68
N PRO A 144 5.13 -0.54 -17.29
CA PRO A 144 3.76 0.00 -17.31
C PRO A 144 2.77 -0.93 -18.05
N GLU A 145 3.18 -1.54 -19.16
CA GLU A 145 2.37 -2.49 -19.93
C GLU A 145 2.05 -3.75 -19.11
N THR A 146 3.02 -4.23 -18.31
CA THR A 146 2.81 -5.36 -17.40
C THR A 146 1.89 -4.97 -16.24
N CYS A 147 1.97 -3.72 -15.76
CA CYS A 147 1.08 -3.20 -14.72
C CYS A 147 -0.37 -3.16 -15.23
N PHE A 148 -0.58 -2.70 -16.46
CA PHE A 148 -1.88 -2.70 -17.10
C PHE A 148 -2.44 -4.11 -17.27
N LEU A 149 -1.64 -5.04 -17.80
CA LEU A 149 -2.02 -6.43 -17.98
C LEU A 149 -2.52 -7.07 -16.67
N LYS A 150 -1.81 -6.82 -15.56
CA LYS A 150 -2.09 -7.48 -14.29
C LYS A 150 -3.17 -6.80 -13.46
N TYR A 151 -3.19 -5.46 -13.42
CA TYR A 151 -3.99 -4.67 -12.49
C TYR A 151 -5.05 -3.80 -13.17
N GLY A 152 -4.99 -3.65 -14.50
CA GLY A 152 -5.85 -2.72 -15.24
C GLY A 152 -5.52 -1.25 -14.97
N ALA A 153 -4.27 -0.94 -14.61
CA ALA A 153 -3.78 0.40 -14.31
C ALA A 153 -2.35 0.60 -14.80
N ILE A 154 -1.98 1.85 -15.10
CA ILE A 154 -0.63 2.26 -15.49
C ILE A 154 0.06 2.89 -14.29
N SER A 155 1.14 2.27 -13.79
CA SER A 155 1.97 2.87 -12.75
C SER A 155 3.01 3.83 -13.33
N LEU A 156 3.18 4.99 -12.70
CA LEU A 156 4.22 5.96 -13.06
C LEU A 156 5.49 5.77 -12.24
N LYS A 157 6.63 6.08 -12.84
CA LYS A 157 7.92 6.16 -12.13
C LYS A 157 7.92 7.41 -11.22
N SER A 158 7.47 7.23 -9.99
CA SER A 158 7.37 8.27 -8.98
C SER A 158 8.16 7.92 -7.72
N LYS A 159 8.58 8.94 -6.95
CA LYS A 159 9.09 8.72 -5.58
C LYS A 159 7.99 8.27 -4.62
N ALA A 160 6.72 8.48 -4.98
CA ALA A 160 5.55 7.94 -4.31
C ALA A 160 5.14 6.55 -4.82
N CYS A 161 6.04 5.80 -5.47
CA CYS A 161 5.73 4.50 -6.08
C CYS A 161 5.12 3.49 -5.09
N HIS A 162 5.56 3.46 -3.84
CA HIS A 162 5.03 2.57 -2.81
C HIS A 162 3.58 2.88 -2.45
N GLU A 163 3.21 4.16 -2.33
CA GLU A 163 1.82 4.55 -2.11
C GLU A 163 0.98 4.34 -3.38
N MET A 164 1.53 4.65 -4.55
CA MET A 164 0.87 4.39 -5.83
C MET A 164 0.56 2.90 -6.00
N ALA A 165 1.46 2.01 -5.60
CA ALA A 165 1.26 0.58 -5.59
C ALA A 165 0.07 0.16 -4.71
N LEU A 166 -0.03 0.70 -3.48
CA LEU A 166 -1.18 0.48 -2.59
C LEU A 166 -2.49 0.93 -3.25
N ARG A 167 -2.48 2.13 -3.85
CA ARG A 167 -3.65 2.71 -4.51
C ARG A 167 -4.07 1.96 -5.76
N ILE A 168 -3.14 1.41 -6.54
CA ILE A 168 -3.43 0.53 -7.69
C ILE A 168 -4.05 -0.77 -7.20
N LEU A 169 -3.49 -1.40 -6.16
CA LEU A 169 -4.04 -2.64 -5.63
C LEU A 169 -5.47 -2.44 -5.10
N LEU A 170 -5.72 -1.34 -4.36
CA LEU A 170 -7.07 -1.00 -3.89
C LEU A 170 -8.05 -0.73 -5.03
N GLN A 171 -7.64 -0.01 -6.08
CA GLN A 171 -8.46 0.20 -7.28
C GLN A 171 -8.81 -1.12 -7.96
N SER A 172 -7.85 -2.04 -8.07
CA SER A 172 -8.09 -3.37 -8.63
C SER A 172 -9.12 -4.13 -7.79
N ILE A 173 -8.95 -4.21 -6.47
CA ILE A 173 -9.91 -4.91 -5.58
C ILE A 173 -11.31 -4.26 -5.66
N ALA A 174 -11.39 -2.93 -5.65
CA ALA A 174 -12.65 -2.20 -5.78
C ALA A 174 -13.36 -2.47 -7.11
N SER A 175 -12.60 -2.56 -8.20
CA SER A 175 -13.12 -2.89 -9.54
C SER A 175 -13.69 -4.31 -9.59
N HIS A 176 -12.99 -5.30 -9.03
CA HIS A 176 -13.47 -6.69 -8.96
C HIS A 176 -14.72 -6.80 -8.08
N ALA A 177 -14.73 -6.19 -6.88
CA ALA A 177 -15.91 -6.19 -6.01
C ALA A 177 -17.13 -5.52 -6.67
N GLY A 178 -16.92 -4.40 -7.36
CA GLY A 178 -17.98 -3.61 -7.98
C GLY A 178 -18.81 -4.39 -9.02
N ARG A 179 -18.18 -5.30 -9.78
CA ARG A 179 -18.86 -6.17 -10.77
C ARG A 179 -19.93 -7.07 -10.13
N TYR A 180 -19.78 -7.37 -8.84
CA TYR A 180 -20.67 -8.25 -8.08
C TYR A 180 -21.59 -7.47 -7.12
N GLY A 181 -21.75 -6.16 -7.31
CA GLY A 181 -22.59 -5.33 -6.43
C GLY A 181 -22.03 -5.18 -5.00
N ARG A 182 -20.72 -5.39 -4.84
CA ARG A 182 -20.00 -5.28 -3.58
C ARG A 182 -19.02 -4.10 -3.60
N TYR A 183 -18.78 -3.49 -2.46
CA TYR A 183 -17.83 -2.39 -2.30
C TYR A 183 -16.86 -2.69 -1.17
N ILE A 184 -15.71 -2.01 -1.21
CA ILE A 184 -14.63 -2.21 -0.25
C ILE A 184 -14.50 -1.00 0.67
N VAL A 185 -14.10 -1.25 1.90
CA VAL A 185 -13.65 -0.23 2.85
C VAL A 185 -12.23 -0.58 3.27
N PRO A 186 -11.21 0.15 2.80
CA PRO A 186 -9.84 -0.05 3.26
C PRO A 186 -9.72 0.23 4.76
N VAL A 187 -9.30 -0.76 5.54
CA VAL A 187 -9.08 -0.59 6.98
C VAL A 187 -7.63 -0.27 7.29
N LEU A 188 -6.69 -0.89 6.54
CA LEU A 188 -5.26 -0.67 6.71
C LEU A 188 -4.52 -1.04 5.42
N SER A 189 -3.60 -0.20 4.95
CA SER A 189 -2.80 -0.45 3.75
C SER A 189 -1.34 -0.15 4.03
N ILE A 190 -0.46 -1.16 3.95
CA ILE A 190 0.94 -1.02 4.39
C ILE A 190 1.89 -1.41 3.26
N SER A 191 2.86 -0.54 2.99
CA SER A 191 4.09 -0.90 2.27
C SER A 191 5.14 -1.33 3.30
N ALA A 192 5.55 -2.59 3.25
CA ALA A 192 6.57 -3.14 4.13
C ALA A 192 7.66 -3.81 3.30
N ASP A 193 8.88 -3.28 3.38
CA ASP A 193 10.06 -3.87 2.77
C ASP A 193 9.93 -4.04 1.25
N PHE A 194 9.63 -5.25 0.77
CA PHE A 194 9.53 -5.61 -0.65
C PHE A 194 8.13 -6.01 -1.10
N TYR A 195 7.12 -5.84 -0.25
CA TYR A 195 5.75 -6.15 -0.56
C TYR A 195 4.81 -5.05 -0.06
N ILE A 196 3.62 -5.03 -0.64
CA ILE A 196 2.50 -4.27 -0.12
C ILE A 196 1.44 -5.23 0.40
N ARG A 197 0.74 -4.82 1.46
CA ARG A 197 -0.36 -5.58 2.02
C ARG A 197 -1.51 -4.66 2.35
N VAL A 198 -2.70 -5.00 1.87
CA VAL A 198 -3.93 -4.25 2.12
C VAL A 198 -4.93 -5.12 2.87
N PHE A 199 -5.64 -4.49 3.78
CA PHE A 199 -6.71 -5.08 4.58
C PHE A 199 -7.96 -4.30 4.25
N VAL A 200 -8.98 -4.98 3.72
CA VAL A 200 -10.21 -4.34 3.29
C VAL A 200 -11.41 -5.12 3.82
N LYS A 201 -12.43 -4.40 4.30
CA LYS A 201 -13.75 -4.98 4.58
C LYS A 201 -14.61 -4.94 3.32
N VAL A 202 -15.44 -5.96 3.12
CA VAL A 202 -16.30 -6.07 1.93
C VAL A 202 -17.77 -6.10 2.34
N PHE A 203 -18.58 -5.29 1.65
CA PHE A 203 -20.01 -5.12 1.92
C PHE A 203 -20.81 -5.14 0.62
N SER A 204 -22.07 -5.54 0.70
CA SER A 204 -23.02 -5.50 -0.43
C SER A 204 -23.82 -4.19 -0.42
N SER A 205 -23.67 -3.37 -1.46
CA SER A 205 -24.54 -2.21 -1.70
C SER A 205 -24.31 -1.63 -3.08
N GLN A 206 -25.30 -1.70 -3.96
CA GLN A 206 -25.19 -1.16 -5.31
C GLN A 206 -24.96 0.36 -5.34
N ILE A 207 -25.54 1.10 -4.40
CA ILE A 207 -25.37 2.56 -4.32
C ILE A 207 -23.91 2.89 -4.02
N LYS A 208 -23.33 2.20 -3.03
CA LYS A 208 -21.92 2.38 -2.65
C LYS A 208 -20.95 1.92 -3.74
N CYS A 209 -21.29 0.89 -4.52
CA CYS A 209 -20.51 0.50 -5.70
C CYS A 209 -20.42 1.63 -6.72
N LYS A 210 -21.53 2.35 -6.99
CA LYS A 210 -21.53 3.51 -7.89
C LYS A 210 -20.65 4.64 -7.35
N GLU A 211 -20.58 4.81 -6.03
CA GLU A 211 -19.70 5.79 -5.39
C GLU A 211 -18.20 5.50 -5.62
N ASN A 212 -17.80 4.25 -5.93
CA ASN A 212 -16.38 3.92 -6.19
C ASN A 212 -15.78 4.74 -7.34
N ALA A 213 -16.59 5.12 -8.34
CA ALA A 213 -16.11 5.92 -9.46
C ALA A 213 -15.67 7.35 -9.04
N THR A 214 -16.09 7.81 -7.85
CA THR A 214 -15.61 9.09 -7.27
C THR A 214 -14.30 8.93 -6.49
N LYS A 215 -13.95 7.69 -6.13
CA LYS A 215 -12.75 7.32 -5.37
C LYS A 215 -11.67 6.70 -6.26
N ILE A 216 -11.91 6.57 -7.56
CA ILE A 216 -10.96 6.07 -8.54
C ILE A 216 -10.66 7.21 -9.51
N GLY A 217 -9.40 7.41 -9.87
CA GLY A 217 -9.00 8.52 -10.72
C GLY A 217 -7.63 8.38 -11.37
N MET A 218 -7.37 9.29 -12.30
CA MET A 218 -6.11 9.38 -13.06
C MET A 218 -5.09 10.24 -12.30
N VAL A 219 -3.81 9.98 -12.57
CA VAL A 219 -2.67 10.72 -12.02
C VAL A 219 -1.90 11.36 -13.16
N TYR A 220 -1.57 12.62 -13.01
CA TYR A 220 -0.74 13.38 -13.93
C TYR A 220 0.53 13.80 -13.20
N GLN A 221 1.69 13.40 -13.73
CA GLN A 221 2.99 13.72 -13.15
C GLN A 221 3.85 14.46 -14.16
N CYS A 222 4.34 15.65 -13.81
CA CYS A 222 5.27 16.39 -14.64
C CYS A 222 6.62 15.66 -14.78
N THR A 223 7.17 15.58 -15.99
CA THR A 223 8.46 14.93 -16.25
C THR A 223 9.67 15.76 -15.81
N GLY A 224 9.48 17.07 -15.62
CA GLY A 224 10.53 18.00 -15.20
C GLY A 224 10.57 18.21 -13.69
N CYS A 225 9.50 18.76 -13.12
CA CYS A 225 9.42 19.08 -11.69
C CYS A 225 8.81 17.97 -10.84
N GLU A 226 8.28 16.90 -11.44
CA GLU A 226 7.61 15.82 -10.71
C GLU A 226 6.40 16.26 -9.89
N SER A 227 5.86 17.47 -10.11
CA SER A 227 4.55 17.87 -9.57
C SER A 227 3.47 16.91 -10.02
N ILE A 228 2.60 16.56 -9.07
CA ILE A 228 1.57 15.54 -9.18
C ILE A 228 0.20 16.21 -9.09
N ASN A 229 -0.71 15.83 -9.98
CA ASN A 229 -2.11 16.19 -9.94
C ASN A 229 -2.95 14.93 -10.08
N THR A 230 -4.11 14.88 -9.42
CA THR A 230 -5.03 13.74 -9.51
C THR A 230 -6.42 14.18 -9.94
N GLN A 231 -7.12 13.35 -10.70
CA GLN A 231 -8.46 13.61 -11.19
C GLN A 231 -9.37 12.39 -10.99
N PRO A 232 -10.40 12.46 -10.13
CA PRO A 232 -11.46 11.45 -10.07
C PRO A 232 -12.13 11.23 -11.44
N LEU A 233 -12.53 9.99 -11.73
CA LEU A 233 -13.24 9.66 -12.97
C LEU A 233 -14.63 10.30 -13.04
N CYS A 234 -15.28 10.50 -11.89
CA CYS A 234 -16.53 11.24 -11.79
C CYS A 234 -16.66 11.98 -10.45
N TYR A 235 -17.59 12.92 -10.40
CA TYR A 235 -17.93 13.66 -9.18
C TYR A 235 -19.40 13.47 -8.83
N LYS A 236 -19.71 13.38 -7.53
CA LYS A 236 -21.08 13.34 -7.03
C LYS A 236 -21.63 14.77 -6.93
N LYS A 237 -22.79 15.03 -7.53
CA LYS A 237 -23.45 16.34 -7.41
C LYS A 237 -24.07 16.49 -6.02
N PRO A 238 -24.10 17.72 -5.45
CA PRO A 238 -24.83 17.97 -4.19
C PRO A 238 -26.32 17.61 -4.29
N THR A 239 -26.93 17.83 -5.46
CA THR A 239 -28.34 17.54 -5.74
C THR A 239 -28.63 16.06 -6.03
N GLY A 240 -27.63 15.19 -5.93
CA GLY A 240 -27.72 13.78 -6.33
C GLY A 240 -27.29 13.52 -7.78
N GLY A 241 -26.88 12.28 -8.04
CA GLY A 241 -26.34 11.84 -9.33
C GLY A 241 -24.84 12.07 -9.50
N TYR A 242 -24.32 11.63 -10.65
CA TYR A 242 -22.88 11.67 -10.99
C TYR A 242 -22.64 12.56 -12.21
N LYS A 243 -21.51 13.27 -12.23
CA LYS A 243 -21.05 14.09 -13.36
C LYS A 243 -19.69 13.60 -13.83
N LEU A 244 -19.50 13.54 -15.14
CA LEU A 244 -18.19 13.28 -15.75
C LEU A 244 -17.23 14.45 -15.49
N ALA A 245 -15.95 14.14 -15.45
CA ALA A 245 -14.91 15.15 -15.36
C ALA A 245 -14.70 15.84 -16.72
N SER A 246 -14.56 17.16 -16.72
CA SER A 246 -14.30 17.93 -17.95
C SER A 246 -12.81 17.86 -18.32
N LEU A 247 -12.53 17.79 -19.63
CA LEU A 247 -11.17 17.79 -20.19
C LEU A 247 -10.90 19.08 -21.00
N PRO A 248 -9.63 19.55 -21.08
CA PRO A 248 -8.46 18.99 -20.39
C PRO A 248 -8.43 19.38 -18.91
N TYR A 249 -8.05 18.45 -18.03
CA TYR A 249 -7.91 18.72 -16.60
C TYR A 249 -6.55 19.32 -16.24
N VAL A 250 -5.51 18.81 -16.90
CA VAL A 250 -4.17 19.38 -16.89
C VAL A 250 -3.80 19.81 -18.30
N ASP A 251 -3.08 20.92 -18.40
CA ASP A 251 -2.51 21.38 -19.65
C ASP A 251 -1.40 20.42 -20.13
N GLN A 252 -1.13 20.41 -21.45
CA GLN A 252 -0.05 19.61 -22.03
C GLN A 252 1.32 19.92 -21.38
N LEU A 253 1.52 21.18 -20.98
CA LEU A 253 2.73 21.66 -20.32
C LEU A 253 2.44 22.00 -18.87
N CYS A 254 3.37 21.64 -17.99
CA CYS A 254 3.28 21.93 -16.56
C CYS A 254 3.33 23.44 -16.30
N LYS A 255 2.37 23.95 -15.51
CA LYS A 255 2.29 25.37 -15.13
C LYS A 255 3.56 25.88 -14.43
N ILE A 256 4.28 25.00 -13.73
CA ILE A 256 5.45 25.35 -12.91
C ILE A 256 6.76 25.37 -13.71
N CYS A 257 7.00 24.36 -14.55
CA CYS A 257 8.29 24.20 -15.22
C CYS A 257 8.20 23.99 -16.74
N GLN A 258 7.00 24.08 -17.32
CA GLN A 258 6.74 24.01 -18.76
C GLN A 258 7.21 22.71 -19.45
N HIS A 259 7.50 21.66 -18.67
CA HIS A 259 7.76 20.32 -19.20
C HIS A 259 6.46 19.56 -19.41
N ARG A 260 6.53 18.52 -20.25
CA ARG A 260 5.41 17.60 -20.49
C ARG A 260 4.99 16.86 -19.21
N GLN A 261 3.79 16.30 -19.25
CA GLN A 261 3.23 15.49 -18.17
C GLN A 261 2.99 14.07 -18.66
N HIS A 262 3.18 13.10 -17.77
CA HIS A 262 2.79 11.71 -17.99
C HIS A 262 1.45 11.45 -17.29
N GLU A 263 0.59 10.71 -17.95
CA GLU A 263 -0.68 10.21 -17.41
C GLU A 263 -0.51 8.76 -16.94
N GLY A 264 -1.07 8.46 -15.78
CA GLY A 264 -1.13 7.11 -15.22
C GLY A 264 -2.42 6.88 -14.43
N GLY A 265 -2.57 5.66 -13.92
CA GLY A 265 -3.78 5.17 -13.27
C GLY A 265 -4.62 4.26 -14.17
N PRO A 266 -5.90 4.03 -13.83
CA PRO A 266 -6.58 4.62 -12.67
C PRO A 266 -6.05 4.06 -11.34
N ILE A 267 -6.07 4.89 -10.29
CA ILE A 267 -5.69 4.52 -8.92
C ILE A 267 -6.80 4.86 -7.92
N TRP A 268 -6.76 4.27 -6.73
CA TRP A 268 -7.63 4.65 -5.62
C TRP A 268 -7.21 6.01 -5.03
N LEU A 269 -8.10 7.00 -5.09
CA LEU A 269 -7.93 8.33 -4.53
C LEU A 269 -8.56 8.50 -3.14
N GLY A 270 -9.40 7.55 -2.71
CA GLY A 270 -9.99 7.57 -1.37
C GLY A 270 -9.00 7.25 -0.24
N PRO A 271 -9.53 7.12 0.99
CA PRO A 271 -8.75 6.74 2.17
C PRO A 271 -8.02 5.41 2.01
N LEU A 272 -6.76 5.37 2.46
CA LEU A 272 -5.96 4.14 2.54
C LEU A 272 -6.23 3.34 3.83
N HIS A 273 -6.75 4.02 4.85
CA HIS A 273 -6.89 3.53 6.21
C HIS A 273 -8.22 3.98 6.82
N ASP A 274 -8.75 3.17 7.72
CA ASP A 274 -9.78 3.59 8.65
C ASP A 274 -9.11 4.04 9.95
N GLN A 275 -9.15 5.35 10.24
CA GLN A 275 -8.49 5.94 11.41
C GLN A 275 -9.06 5.42 12.74
N HIS A 276 -10.35 5.06 12.77
CA HIS A 276 -10.96 4.44 13.95
C HIS A 276 -10.42 3.02 14.14
N PHE A 277 -10.33 2.24 13.06
CA PHE A 277 -9.73 0.91 13.10
C PHE A 277 -8.25 0.95 13.54
N VAL A 278 -7.45 1.87 12.98
CA VAL A 278 -6.03 2.05 13.34
C VAL A 278 -5.88 2.43 14.82
N SER A 279 -6.74 3.31 15.33
CA SER A 279 -6.73 3.71 16.74
C SER A 279 -7.07 2.53 17.66
N ASN A 280 -8.11 1.76 17.32
CA ASN A 280 -8.46 0.56 18.07
C ASN A 280 -7.35 -0.50 18.01
N LEU A 281 -6.69 -0.65 16.86
CA LEU A 281 -5.57 -1.57 16.70
C LEU A 281 -4.41 -1.18 17.63
N LEU A 282 -4.04 0.11 17.66
CA LEU A 282 -3.01 0.66 18.56
C LEU A 282 -3.34 0.40 20.04
N CYS A 283 -4.59 0.64 20.47
CA CYS A 283 -5.02 0.38 21.85
C CYS A 283 -4.91 -1.10 22.22
N ASN A 284 -5.23 -1.99 21.28
CA ASN A 284 -5.20 -3.43 21.52
C ASN A 284 -3.80 -4.05 21.45
N LEU A 285 -2.78 -3.35 20.93
CA LEU A 285 -1.43 -3.92 20.74
C LEU A 285 -0.83 -4.44 22.05
N ASN A 286 -1.01 -3.73 23.17
CA ASN A 286 -0.40 -4.08 24.46
C ASN A 286 -0.87 -5.43 25.00
N GLU A 287 -2.06 -5.88 24.60
CA GLU A 287 -2.59 -7.19 24.99
C GLU A 287 -2.04 -8.34 24.13
N MET A 288 -1.37 -8.03 23.03
CA MET A 288 -0.87 -9.01 22.07
C MET A 288 0.61 -9.31 22.28
N LYS A 289 0.97 -10.61 22.32
CA LYS A 289 2.36 -11.05 22.42
C LYS A 289 2.97 -11.16 21.01
N LEU A 290 3.40 -10.03 20.44
CA LEU A 290 4.00 -9.97 19.10
C LEU A 290 5.51 -9.73 19.16
N ALA A 291 6.28 -10.51 18.40
CA ALA A 291 7.74 -10.35 18.32
C ALA A 291 8.14 -8.98 17.75
N THR A 292 7.36 -8.46 16.81
CA THR A 292 7.61 -7.17 16.16
C THR A 292 6.76 -6.01 16.70
N LEU A 293 6.30 -6.10 17.96
CA LEU A 293 5.41 -5.11 18.59
C LEU A 293 5.87 -3.64 18.38
N LYS A 294 7.10 -3.32 18.78
CA LYS A 294 7.67 -1.96 18.66
C LYS A 294 7.67 -1.44 17.21
N ARG A 295 7.90 -2.34 16.25
CA ARG A 295 7.89 -2.05 14.81
C ARG A 295 6.48 -1.74 14.33
N ILE A 296 5.49 -2.55 14.73
CA ILE A 296 4.08 -2.35 14.37
C ILE A 296 3.56 -1.05 14.99
N GLU A 297 3.81 -0.84 16.28
CA GLU A 297 3.41 0.37 17.00
C GLU A 297 3.97 1.64 16.33
N GLY A 298 5.26 1.65 15.99
CA GLY A 298 5.88 2.79 15.33
C GLY A 298 5.27 3.10 13.96
N VAL A 299 5.03 2.08 13.13
CA VAL A 299 4.40 2.24 11.81
C VAL A 299 2.95 2.71 11.93
N LEU A 300 2.16 2.10 12.83
CA LEU A 300 0.77 2.49 13.03
C LEU A 300 0.61 3.92 13.56
N ASN A 301 1.55 4.39 14.40
CA ASN A 301 1.57 5.79 14.81
C ASN A 301 1.86 6.74 13.64
N VAL A 302 2.76 6.36 12.71
CA VAL A 302 2.97 7.17 11.48
C VAL A 302 1.70 7.19 10.63
N ILE A 303 1.01 6.06 10.48
CA ILE A 303 -0.25 5.95 9.72
C ILE A 303 -1.35 6.81 10.36
N ARG A 304 -1.44 6.83 11.69
CA ARG A 304 -2.42 7.67 12.42
C ARG A 304 -2.16 9.16 12.22
N GLU A 305 -0.90 9.55 12.07
CA GLU A 305 -0.48 10.93 11.78
C GLU A 305 -0.52 11.27 10.28
N GLU A 306 -0.75 10.28 9.41
CA GLU A 306 -0.68 10.43 7.96
C GLU A 306 -1.95 11.10 7.41
N LEU A 307 -1.77 12.15 6.60
CA LEU A 307 -2.87 12.84 5.94
C LEU A 307 -3.53 11.96 4.89
N ASP A 308 -4.85 12.09 4.77
CA ASP A 308 -5.62 11.44 3.73
C ASP A 308 -5.66 12.25 2.43
N VAL A 309 -4.47 12.41 1.84
CA VAL A 309 -4.28 13.02 0.51
C VAL A 309 -3.56 12.03 -0.40
N PRO A 310 -3.82 12.02 -1.72
CA PRO A 310 -3.12 11.13 -2.64
C PRO A 310 -1.64 11.45 -2.80
N LEU A 311 -0.79 10.45 -2.59
CA LEU A 311 0.65 10.45 -2.87
C LEU A 311 1.44 11.45 -2.01
N TYR A 312 2.74 11.53 -2.23
CA TYR A 312 3.64 12.40 -1.48
C TYR A 312 4.85 12.84 -2.33
N TYR A 313 5.53 13.88 -1.86
CA TYR A 313 6.82 14.30 -2.40
C TYR A 313 7.96 13.77 -1.56
N THR A 314 9.17 13.75 -2.10
CA THR A 314 10.38 13.52 -1.29
C THR A 314 11.20 14.79 -1.24
N LEU A 315 11.51 15.26 -0.04
CA LEU A 315 12.22 16.54 0.15
C LEU A 315 13.56 16.56 -0.59
N SER A 316 14.36 15.49 -0.50
CA SER A 316 15.62 15.38 -1.22
C SER A 316 15.44 15.45 -2.74
N ARG A 317 14.33 14.91 -3.26
CA ARG A 317 14.06 14.96 -4.70
C ARG A 317 13.72 16.38 -5.17
N LEU A 318 12.80 17.06 -4.47
CA LEU A 318 12.46 18.47 -4.74
C LEU A 318 13.72 19.34 -4.83
N MET A 319 14.63 19.19 -3.86
CA MET A 319 15.87 19.96 -3.80
C MET A 319 16.89 19.55 -4.87
N SER A 320 16.97 18.25 -5.20
CA SER A 320 17.85 17.77 -6.27
C SER A 320 17.46 18.31 -7.65
N ILE A 321 16.17 18.56 -7.90
CA ILE A 321 15.68 19.10 -9.17
C ILE A 321 16.29 20.48 -9.42
N ILE A 322 16.35 21.33 -8.39
CA ILE A 322 16.95 22.66 -8.47
C ILE A 322 18.44 22.71 -8.09
N LYS A 323 19.05 21.56 -7.74
CA LYS A 323 20.43 21.42 -7.26
C LYS A 323 20.78 22.32 -6.06
N CYS A 324 19.85 22.44 -5.10
CA CYS A 324 20.02 23.23 -3.88
C CYS A 324 20.28 22.36 -2.65
N ILE A 325 20.88 22.96 -1.61
CA ILE A 325 21.11 22.32 -0.32
C ILE A 325 19.76 21.99 0.31
N THR A 326 19.63 20.77 0.83
CA THR A 326 18.36 20.29 1.40
C THR A 326 18.14 20.87 2.80
N PRO A 327 17.01 21.56 3.07
CA PRO A 327 16.68 22.02 4.42
C PRO A 327 16.45 20.84 5.36
N SER A 328 16.50 21.10 6.66
CA SER A 328 16.01 20.12 7.62
C SER A 328 14.53 19.83 7.38
N MET A 329 14.11 18.57 7.59
CA MET A 329 12.70 18.21 7.44
C MET A 329 11.79 19.01 8.38
N LEU A 330 12.29 19.41 9.56
CA LEU A 330 11.54 20.23 10.51
C LEU A 330 11.28 21.63 9.94
N THR A 331 12.31 22.24 9.34
CA THR A 331 12.22 23.56 8.70
C THR A 331 11.25 23.56 7.53
N PHE A 332 11.33 22.57 6.64
CA PHE A 332 10.43 22.49 5.48
C PHE A 332 8.97 22.26 5.89
N ARG A 333 8.74 21.39 6.88
CA ARG A 333 7.40 21.18 7.45
C ARG A 333 6.86 22.44 8.12
N SER A 334 7.71 23.19 8.82
CA SER A 334 7.30 24.45 9.45
C SER A 334 6.86 25.47 8.41
N ALA A 335 7.57 25.57 7.28
CA ALA A 335 7.17 26.46 6.19
C ALA A 335 5.79 26.12 5.59
N LEU A 336 5.47 24.84 5.43
CA LEU A 336 4.13 24.41 4.99
C LEU A 336 3.05 24.77 6.00
N LEU A 337 3.31 24.52 7.29
CA LEU A 337 2.36 24.82 8.38
C LEU A 337 2.14 26.33 8.55
N ASN A 338 3.21 27.13 8.50
CA ASN A 338 3.13 28.59 8.56
C ASN A 338 2.40 29.19 7.35
N ALA A 339 2.44 28.51 6.20
CA ALA A 339 1.68 28.87 5.00
C ALA A 339 0.19 28.44 5.08
N GLY A 340 -0.24 27.81 6.18
CA GLY A 340 -1.64 27.41 6.41
C GLY A 340 -2.01 26.02 5.89
N TYR A 341 -1.04 25.21 5.50
CA TYR A 341 -1.26 23.86 4.94
C TYR A 341 -0.88 22.76 5.92
N CYS A 342 -1.56 21.62 5.82
CA CYS A 342 -1.27 20.45 6.63
C CYS A 342 -0.08 19.68 6.05
N VAL A 343 0.73 19.08 6.91
CA VAL A 343 1.84 18.21 6.46
C VAL A 343 2.08 17.01 7.37
N SER A 344 2.16 15.82 6.77
CA SER A 344 2.55 14.58 7.44
C SER A 344 3.74 13.91 6.75
N TYR A 345 4.24 12.87 7.40
CA TYR A 345 5.01 11.84 6.70
C TYR A 345 4.03 10.81 6.14
N SER A 346 4.46 10.06 5.14
CA SER A 346 3.86 8.80 4.74
C SER A 346 4.64 7.63 5.33
N HIS A 347 3.93 6.61 5.82
CA HIS A 347 4.55 5.38 6.30
C HIS A 347 5.38 4.68 5.21
N ALA A 348 5.08 4.93 3.94
CA ALA A 348 5.76 4.34 2.80
C ALA A 348 7.15 4.92 2.52
N CYS A 349 7.52 6.10 3.07
CA CYS A 349 8.83 6.70 2.85
C CYS A 349 9.27 7.64 3.97
N LYS A 350 10.49 7.44 4.50
CA LYS A 350 11.06 8.22 5.62
C LYS A 350 11.22 9.72 5.33
N THR A 351 11.54 10.07 4.09
CA THR A 351 11.82 11.45 3.65
C THR A 351 10.63 12.08 2.91
N SER A 352 9.45 11.50 3.10
CA SER A 352 8.21 11.97 2.50
C SER A 352 7.74 13.30 3.08
N VAL A 353 7.13 14.09 2.21
CA VAL A 353 6.35 15.29 2.53
C VAL A 353 4.99 15.08 1.88
N LYS A 354 4.00 14.76 2.71
CA LYS A 354 2.62 14.56 2.30
C LYS A 354 1.81 15.75 2.79
N THR A 355 1.11 16.45 1.90
CA THR A 355 0.51 17.75 2.19
C THR A 355 -0.70 17.99 1.29
N ASP A 356 -1.64 18.79 1.78
CA ASP A 356 -2.76 19.36 1.03
C ASP A 356 -2.40 20.66 0.28
N ALA A 357 -1.15 21.11 0.39
CA ALA A 357 -0.66 22.27 -0.32
C ALA A 357 -0.67 22.07 -1.85
N PRO A 358 -1.16 23.06 -2.63
CA PRO A 358 -1.00 23.08 -4.07
C PRO A 358 0.48 23.01 -4.49
N ASN A 359 0.73 22.51 -5.69
CA ASN A 359 2.08 22.34 -6.22
C ASN A 359 2.84 23.68 -6.28
N GLU A 360 2.14 24.76 -6.58
CA GLU A 360 2.64 26.13 -6.64
C GLU A 360 3.25 26.57 -5.30
N VAL A 361 2.57 26.25 -4.19
CA VAL A 361 3.01 26.57 -2.82
C VAL A 361 4.26 25.77 -2.45
N ILE A 362 4.30 24.48 -2.78
CA ILE A 362 5.48 23.63 -2.53
C ILE A 362 6.69 24.22 -3.23
N TRP A 363 6.55 24.63 -4.49
CA TRP A 363 7.63 25.24 -5.25
C TRP A 363 7.96 26.68 -4.80
N ASP A 364 6.99 27.43 -4.26
CA ASP A 364 7.24 28.74 -3.64
C ASP A 364 8.13 28.62 -2.41
N ILE A 365 7.90 27.62 -1.56
CA ILE A 365 8.76 27.32 -0.39
C ILE A 365 10.17 26.95 -0.85
N VAL A 366 10.29 26.12 -1.87
CA VAL A 366 11.59 25.74 -2.45
C VAL A 366 12.33 26.97 -3.02
N ARG A 367 11.63 27.86 -3.72
CA ARG A 367 12.18 29.14 -4.21
C ARG A 367 12.64 30.04 -3.07
N ALA A 368 11.83 30.19 -2.03
CA ALA A 368 12.17 31.01 -0.86
C ALA A 368 13.42 30.46 -0.14
N TRP A 369 13.55 29.14 -0.04
CA TRP A 369 14.73 28.51 0.54
C TRP A 369 16.00 28.75 -0.29
N GLU A 370 15.89 28.68 -1.63
CA GLU A 370 17.02 28.93 -2.54
C GLU A 370 17.54 30.36 -2.45
N LYS A 371 16.67 31.36 -2.24
CA LYS A 371 17.10 32.76 -2.02
C LYS A 371 18.06 32.89 -0.83
N ASN A 372 17.84 32.09 0.21
CA ASN A 372 18.70 32.07 1.40
C ASN A 372 19.91 31.13 1.24
N ASN A 373 19.89 30.23 0.24
CA ASN A 373 20.90 29.19 0.01
C ASN A 373 21.22 29.09 -1.48
N SER A 374 21.98 30.07 -1.97
CA SER A 374 22.18 30.35 -3.39
C SER A 374 22.64 29.13 -4.20
N VAL A 375 21.95 28.83 -5.29
CA VAL A 375 22.39 27.83 -6.28
C VAL A 375 23.32 28.47 -7.30
N LYS A 376 24.34 27.74 -7.75
CA LYS A 376 25.18 28.15 -8.89
C LYS A 376 24.40 28.06 -10.20
N ARG A 377 23.53 29.05 -10.46
CA ARG A 377 22.60 29.09 -11.61
C ARG A 377 23.32 28.93 -12.96
N ASN A 378 24.55 29.43 -13.07
CA ASN A 378 25.40 29.34 -14.27
C ASN A 378 25.76 27.90 -14.67
N LYS A 379 25.62 26.92 -13.77
CA LYS A 379 25.88 25.49 -14.04
C LYS A 379 24.63 24.70 -14.44
N LEU A 380 23.48 25.36 -14.54
CA LEU A 380 22.23 24.72 -14.92
C LEU A 380 22.07 24.80 -16.45
N PRO A 381 21.64 23.72 -17.12
CA PRO A 381 21.29 23.77 -18.54
C PRO A 381 20.18 24.79 -18.80
N SER A 382 20.28 25.53 -19.91
CA SER A 382 19.37 26.64 -20.26
C SER A 382 17.90 26.23 -20.31
N ASP A 383 17.60 25.00 -20.72
CA ASP A 383 16.23 24.44 -20.77
C ASP A 383 15.89 23.54 -19.56
N SER A 384 16.70 23.57 -18.50
CA SER A 384 16.43 22.72 -17.33
C SER A 384 15.15 23.16 -16.59
N PRO A 385 14.39 22.21 -16.01
CA PRO A 385 13.22 22.54 -15.19
C PRO A 385 13.59 23.46 -14.02
N ALA A 386 14.81 23.33 -13.49
CA ALA A 386 15.35 24.16 -12.42
C ALA A 386 15.31 25.66 -12.76
N ILE A 387 15.78 26.06 -13.94
CA ILE A 387 15.82 27.48 -14.32
C ILE A 387 14.40 28.03 -14.43
N ARG A 388 13.47 27.26 -15.02
CA ARG A 388 12.07 27.68 -15.18
C ARG A 388 11.37 27.85 -13.83
N ILE A 389 11.60 26.93 -12.90
CA ILE A 389 11.10 27.00 -11.52
C ILE A 389 11.64 28.25 -10.81
N LEU A 390 12.96 28.52 -10.90
CA LEU A 390 13.63 29.60 -10.19
C LEU A 390 13.42 31.00 -10.81
N LYS A 391 12.99 31.08 -12.07
CA LYS A 391 12.59 32.33 -12.73
C LYS A 391 11.19 32.79 -12.35
N THR A 392 10.33 31.87 -11.94
CA THR A 392 8.94 32.17 -11.58
C THR A 392 8.92 32.94 -10.25
N PRO A 393 8.21 34.07 -10.14
CA PRO A 393 8.12 34.83 -8.89
C PRO A 393 7.40 34.03 -7.81
N THR A 394 7.78 34.26 -6.55
CA THR A 394 7.10 33.67 -5.39
C THR A 394 5.80 34.43 -5.11
N THR A 395 4.68 33.73 -5.00
CA THR A 395 3.37 34.33 -4.68
C THR A 395 3.00 34.18 -3.21
N THR A 396 3.48 33.11 -2.57
CA THR A 396 3.18 32.78 -1.19
C THR A 396 4.14 33.49 -0.24
N ASN A 397 3.63 34.03 0.88
CA ASN A 397 4.49 34.50 1.96
C ASN A 397 5.03 33.29 2.75
N VAL A 398 6.35 33.07 2.72
CA VAL A 398 6.99 31.88 3.31
C VAL A 398 7.79 32.28 4.55
N SER A 399 7.41 31.74 5.71
CA SER A 399 8.21 31.80 6.94
C SER A 399 8.81 30.43 7.26
N PHE A 400 10.11 30.40 7.58
CA PHE A 400 10.83 29.19 8.01
C PHE A 400 10.93 29.05 9.53
N ASP A 401 10.24 29.91 10.29
CA ASP A 401 10.21 29.84 11.76
C ASP A 401 9.64 28.49 12.20
N ILE A 402 10.22 27.90 13.25
CA ILE A 402 9.85 26.55 13.67
C ILE A 402 8.41 26.54 14.19
N HIS A 403 7.55 25.78 13.51
CA HIS A 403 6.15 25.64 13.89
C HIS A 403 6.00 24.55 14.97
N PRO A 404 5.16 24.75 16.02
CA PRO A 404 4.99 23.78 17.11
C PRO A 404 4.57 22.38 16.63
N LEU A 405 3.71 22.31 15.61
CA LEU A 405 3.22 21.05 15.03
C LEU A 405 4.19 20.41 14.01
N ALA A 406 5.35 21.02 13.73
CA ALA A 406 6.28 20.50 12.73
C ALA A 406 6.93 19.17 13.18
N ASN A 407 7.08 18.95 14.49
CA ASN A 407 7.63 17.70 15.04
C ASN A 407 6.50 16.78 15.53
N PRO A 408 6.16 15.69 14.81
CA PRO A 408 5.06 14.82 15.21
C PRO A 408 5.35 14.05 16.50
N LEU A 409 4.30 13.71 17.26
CA LEU A 409 4.38 13.01 18.55
C LEU A 409 5.15 11.68 18.45
N SER A 410 4.93 10.90 17.38
CA SER A 410 5.65 9.65 17.16
C SER A 410 7.17 9.82 17.10
N ARG A 411 7.64 10.98 16.60
CA ARG A 411 9.07 11.32 16.57
C ARG A 411 9.56 11.86 17.91
N GLN A 412 8.75 12.67 18.60
CA GLN A 412 9.05 13.15 19.95
C GLN A 412 9.22 11.98 20.93
N ASN A 413 8.35 10.98 20.83
CA ASN A 413 8.36 9.77 21.64
C ASN A 413 9.39 8.72 21.18
N LYS A 414 10.26 9.05 20.20
CA LYS A 414 11.33 8.18 19.68
C LYS A 414 10.85 6.78 19.22
N LEU A 415 9.64 6.70 18.68
CA LEU A 415 9.09 5.42 18.19
C LEU A 415 9.85 4.91 16.95
N THR A 416 9.82 3.60 16.73
CA THR A 416 10.43 2.96 15.54
C THR A 416 9.57 3.18 14.29
N ARG A 417 9.57 4.40 13.76
CA ARG A 417 8.71 4.86 12.66
C ARG A 417 9.02 4.22 11.31
N PHE A 418 10.31 4.01 11.02
CA PHE A 418 10.81 3.44 9.76
C PHE A 418 11.89 2.42 10.08
N GLN A 419 11.82 1.25 9.45
CA GLN A 419 12.80 0.18 9.70
C GLN A 419 14.08 0.42 8.93
N GLN A 420 15.16 -0.14 9.47
CA GLN A 420 16.40 -0.32 8.75
C GLN A 420 16.46 -1.76 8.29
N ASN A 421 16.98 -1.98 7.07
CA ASN A 421 17.20 -3.31 6.56
C ASN A 421 18.17 -4.05 7.49
N PRO A 422 17.87 -5.30 7.88
CA PRO A 422 18.74 -6.08 8.75
C PRO A 422 20.16 -6.25 8.21
N THR A 423 20.31 -6.33 6.88
CA THR A 423 21.62 -6.49 6.20
C THR A 423 21.70 -5.63 4.93
N ILE A 424 22.93 -5.36 4.48
CA ILE A 424 23.24 -4.47 3.34
C ILE A 424 22.63 -4.96 2.00
N ASN A 425 22.42 -6.27 1.85
CA ASN A 425 21.80 -6.90 0.66
C ASN A 425 20.50 -7.63 1.01
N TRP A 426 19.81 -7.18 2.06
CA TRP A 426 18.53 -7.74 2.43
C TRP A 426 17.51 -7.52 1.31
N GLY A 427 16.84 -8.58 0.87
CA GLY A 427 16.04 -8.61 -0.36
C GLY A 427 15.10 -9.81 -0.39
N PRO A 428 14.07 -9.81 -1.26
CA PRO A 428 13.20 -10.96 -1.42
C PRO A 428 14.02 -12.12 -2.01
N GLY A 429 13.95 -13.28 -1.35
CA GLY A 429 14.64 -14.50 -1.81
C GLY A 429 14.07 -15.05 -3.12
N THR A 430 14.82 -15.93 -3.78
CA THR A 430 14.40 -16.56 -5.03
C THR A 430 13.18 -17.46 -4.79
N ARG A 431 12.17 -17.37 -5.68
CA ARG A 431 11.03 -18.29 -5.70
C ARG A 431 11.52 -19.75 -5.71
N ALA A 432 10.96 -20.60 -4.86
CA ALA A 432 11.23 -22.04 -4.87
C ALA A 432 10.92 -22.62 -6.25
N ARG A 433 11.92 -23.26 -6.88
CA ARG A 433 11.84 -23.82 -8.24
C ARG A 433 11.23 -25.22 -8.29
N THR A 434 10.59 -25.68 -7.21
CA THR A 434 9.94 -26.99 -7.15
C THR A 434 8.61 -26.99 -7.94
N ARG A 435 8.66 -26.61 -9.22
CA ARG A 435 7.72 -27.04 -10.25
C ARG A 435 8.43 -28.15 -11.01
N ILE A 436 8.03 -29.39 -10.72
CA ILE A 436 8.36 -30.55 -11.53
C ILE A 436 7.41 -30.48 -12.75
N ASP A 437 8.02 -30.35 -13.92
CA ASP A 437 7.57 -30.62 -15.29
C ASP A 437 6.39 -29.83 -15.90
N LEU A 438 6.71 -28.97 -16.86
CA LEU A 438 6.67 -29.25 -18.31
C LEU A 438 7.11 -28.00 -19.10
N GLU A 439 7.95 -28.23 -20.11
CA GLU A 439 8.33 -27.31 -21.20
C GLU A 439 9.20 -26.08 -20.87
N ASN A 440 10.53 -26.24 -21.03
CA ASN A 440 11.39 -25.45 -21.94
C ASN A 440 12.88 -25.69 -21.63
N GLY A 441 13.45 -26.73 -22.26
CA GLY A 441 14.81 -27.22 -22.02
C GLY A 441 15.96 -26.45 -22.68
N VAL A 442 15.75 -25.27 -23.30
CA VAL A 442 16.78 -24.69 -24.20
C VAL A 442 17.39 -23.37 -23.71
N GLU A 443 16.76 -22.63 -22.79
CA GLU A 443 17.31 -21.33 -22.32
C GLU A 443 18.40 -21.44 -21.22
N ASN A 444 18.64 -22.63 -20.66
CA ASN A 444 19.44 -22.76 -19.44
C ASN A 444 20.97 -22.66 -19.62
N SER A 445 21.52 -22.79 -20.83
CA SER A 445 22.99 -22.87 -21.01
C SER A 445 23.72 -21.54 -20.83
N LYS A 446 23.15 -20.41 -21.28
CA LYS A 446 23.77 -19.07 -21.15
C LYS A 446 23.64 -18.48 -19.74
N LYS A 447 22.54 -18.79 -19.03
CA LYS A 447 22.25 -18.26 -17.69
C LYS A 447 23.11 -18.95 -16.61
N ILE A 448 23.38 -20.25 -16.75
CA ILE A 448 24.30 -20.99 -15.85
C ILE A 448 25.74 -20.47 -16.00
N ARG A 449 26.17 -20.15 -17.22
CA ARG A 449 27.54 -19.70 -17.52
C ARG A 449 27.91 -18.33 -16.93
N ASN A 450 26.92 -17.54 -16.50
CA ASN A 450 27.12 -16.19 -15.95
C ASN A 450 26.87 -16.10 -14.44
N GLN A 451 26.42 -17.17 -13.78
CA GLN A 451 26.39 -17.21 -12.32
C GLN A 451 27.83 -17.33 -11.78
N ASN A 452 28.19 -16.50 -10.78
CA ASN A 452 29.48 -16.51 -10.08
C ASN A 452 30.73 -16.04 -10.86
N LYS A 453 30.57 -15.41 -12.03
CA LYS A 453 31.71 -14.91 -12.81
C LYS A 453 32.56 -13.84 -12.08
N ASN A 454 31.96 -13.12 -11.13
CA ASN A 454 32.64 -12.09 -10.33
C ASN A 454 32.86 -12.46 -8.86
N SER A 455 32.46 -13.66 -8.41
CA SER A 455 32.68 -14.08 -7.02
C SER A 455 34.03 -14.77 -6.79
N ARG A 456 34.88 -14.90 -7.83
CA ARG A 456 36.24 -15.45 -7.76
C ARG A 456 37.35 -14.38 -7.76
N LYS A 457 37.00 -13.10 -7.62
CA LYS A 457 37.97 -12.00 -7.49
C LYS A 457 37.90 -11.37 -6.10
N GLU A 458 37.81 -12.16 -5.05
CA GLU A 458 38.21 -11.73 -3.71
C GLU A 458 38.96 -12.87 -3.01
N LYS A 459 40.24 -12.61 -2.78
CA LYS A 459 41.22 -13.20 -1.86
C LYS A 459 42.08 -14.39 -2.33
N PRO A 460 43.34 -14.47 -1.86
CA PRO A 460 43.99 -13.66 -0.79
C PRO A 460 44.34 -12.23 -1.17
#